data_AF-G5IYU1-F1
#
_entry.id   AF-G5IYU1-F1
#
_cell.length_a   1.000
_cell.length_b   1.000
_cell.length_c   1.000
_cell.angle_alpha   90.00
_cell.angle_beta   90.00
_cell.angle_gamma   90.00
#
_symmetry.space_group_name_H-M   'P 1'
#
loop_
_entity.id
_entity.type
_entity.pdbx_description
1 polymer ?
#
loop_
_entity_poly.entity_id
_entity_poly.type
_entity_poly.pdbx_seq_one_letter_code
_entity_poly.pdbx_strand_id
1 'polypeptide(L)'
;ELVIKALYKQVFGNAYIMESERLTVVESQLKQGRLTVREFVRRLAKSELYKSRFINNCPRYRSHELNFKHLLGRAPDSYQETSYHSQILDSQGYEADIDSYIDSEEYKQAFGDNIVPYYQGYKSQTGKSLLGYTNMFEMLESLSTSDKASFQGNQSRLQKSLMSNNPINIQPVNVNQPVIDPVKLIRKALKLRFI
;
A
#
# COMPACT_ATOMS: atom_id res chain seq x y z
N GLU A 1 1.79 23.42 2.89
CA GLU A 1 1.86 22.39 3.97
C GLU A 1 0.83 21.26 3.84
N LEU A 2 -0.41 21.56 3.43
CA LEU A 2 -1.44 20.53 3.22
C LEU A 2 -1.00 19.41 2.27
N VAL A 3 -0.31 19.75 1.18
CA VAL A 3 0.24 18.80 0.20
C VAL A 3 1.24 17.83 0.85
N ILE A 4 2.14 18.33 1.70
CA ILE A 4 3.13 17.50 2.41
C ILE A 4 2.40 16.50 3.33
N LYS A 5 1.43 16.98 4.11
CA LYS A 5 0.62 16.10 4.97
C LYS A 5 -0.14 15.05 4.18
N ALA A 6 -0.70 15.41 3.02
CA ALA A 6 -1.39 14.48 2.14
C ALA A 6 -0.43 13.40 1.58
N LEU A 7 0.78 13.80 1.18
CA LEU A 7 1.81 12.88 0.69
C LEU A 7 2.23 11.86 1.74
N TYR A 8 2.49 12.32 2.97
CA TYR A 8 2.79 11.40 4.07
C TYR A 8 1.62 10.45 4.35
N LYS A 9 0.38 10.95 4.39
CA LYS A 9 -0.80 10.10 4.59
C LYS A 9 -0.97 9.07 3.49
N GLN A 10 -0.74 9.44 2.23
CA GLN A 10 -0.89 8.55 1.10
C GLN A 10 0.21 7.47 1.08
N VAL A 11 1.48 7.90 1.09
CA VAL A 11 2.63 6.99 0.94
C VAL A 11 2.76 6.07 2.14
N PHE A 12 2.43 6.53 3.35
CA PHE A 12 2.51 5.70 4.55
C PHE A 12 1.17 5.07 4.96
N GLY A 13 0.14 5.10 4.11
CA GLY A 13 -1.08 4.32 4.37
C GLY A 13 -1.85 4.76 5.61
N ASN A 14 -1.98 6.07 5.81
CA ASN A 14 -2.58 6.70 6.99
C ASN A 14 -1.90 6.33 8.32
N ALA A 15 -0.62 5.93 8.27
CA ALA A 15 0.14 5.68 9.49
C ALA A 15 0.49 7.01 10.20
N TYR A 16 0.48 6.97 11.53
CA TYR A 16 1.01 8.07 12.33
C TYR A 16 2.54 8.14 12.20
N ILE A 17 3.03 9.34 11.94
CA ILE A 17 4.46 9.66 11.79
C ILE A 17 4.78 10.72 12.82
N MET A 18 5.75 10.44 13.68
CA MET A 18 6.20 11.37 14.70
C MET A 18 7.02 12.50 14.08
N GLU A 19 7.08 13.66 14.73
CA GLU A 19 7.84 14.80 14.22
C GLU A 19 9.34 14.48 14.06
N SER A 20 9.89 13.63 14.94
CA SER A 20 11.27 13.16 14.87
C SER A 20 11.55 12.24 13.67
N GLU A 21 10.53 11.56 13.16
CA GLU A 21 10.62 10.69 11.99
C GLU A 21 10.46 11.47 10.67
N ARG A 22 10.21 12.78 10.69
CA ARG A 22 9.96 13.52 9.45
C ARG A 22 11.24 13.84 8.69
N LEU A 23 11.18 13.70 7.37
CA LEU A 23 12.31 13.97 6.47
C LEU A 23 12.37 15.46 6.11
N THR A 24 12.80 16.28 7.06
CA THR A 24 12.82 17.75 6.96
C THR A 24 13.60 18.29 5.75
N VAL A 25 14.68 17.62 5.35
CA VAL A 25 15.49 17.98 4.18
C VAL A 25 14.68 17.88 2.89
N VAL A 26 13.97 16.76 2.70
CA VAL A 26 13.17 16.51 1.50
C VAL A 26 11.98 17.47 1.45
N GLU A 27 11.36 17.74 2.60
CA GLU A 27 10.27 18.73 2.71
C GLU A 27 10.73 20.14 2.32
N SER A 28 11.93 20.53 2.74
CA SER A 28 12.48 21.85 2.44
C SER A 28 12.77 22.01 0.95
N GLN A 29 13.27 20.95 0.30
CA GLN A 29 13.54 20.96 -1.15
C GLN A 29 12.25 21.02 -1.98
N LEU A 30 11.17 20.37 -1.54
CA LEU A 30 9.84 20.51 -2.17
C LEU A 30 9.29 21.94 -1.99
N LYS A 31 9.41 22.52 -0.79
CA LYS A 31 8.98 23.91 -0.52
C LYS A 31 9.72 24.93 -1.39
N GLN A 32 10.99 24.67 -1.71
CA GLN A 32 11.82 25.51 -2.59
C GLN A 32 11.57 25.26 -4.09
N GLY A 33 10.70 24.30 -4.45
CA GLY A 33 10.44 23.95 -5.86
C GLY A 33 11.61 23.24 -6.56
N ARG A 34 12.60 22.75 -5.81
CA ARG A 34 13.74 21.98 -6.37
C ARG A 34 13.36 20.54 -6.72
N LEU A 35 12.27 20.04 -6.15
CA LEU A 35 11.73 18.70 -6.39
C LEU A 35 10.29 18.80 -6.85
N THR A 36 9.91 17.92 -7.76
CA THR A 36 8.51 17.69 -8.12
C THR A 36 7.83 16.80 -7.07
N VAL A 37 6.50 16.72 -7.10
CA VAL A 37 5.76 15.84 -6.19
C VAL A 37 6.11 14.38 -6.44
N ARG A 38 6.30 13.99 -7.71
CA ARG A 38 6.77 12.65 -8.08
C ARG A 38 8.12 12.31 -7.45
N GLU A 39 9.09 13.21 -7.55
CA GLU A 39 10.41 13.00 -6.97
C GLU A 39 10.37 12.98 -5.44
N PHE A 40 9.47 13.76 -4.83
CA PHE A 40 9.22 13.69 -3.40
C PHE A 40 8.66 12.32 -2.98
N VAL A 41 7.67 11.78 -3.70
CA VAL A 41 7.13 10.42 -3.47
C VAL A 41 8.24 9.38 -3.58
N ARG A 42 9.09 9.47 -4.61
CA ARG A 42 10.25 8.58 -4.79
C ARG A 42 11.16 8.59 -3.57
N ARG A 43 11.50 9.77 -3.05
CA ARG A 43 12.37 9.89 -1.87
C ARG A 43 11.72 9.39 -0.58
N LEU A 44 10.40 9.58 -0.43
CA LEU A 44 9.66 8.98 0.69
C LEU A 44 9.68 7.46 0.62
N ALA A 45 9.40 6.88 -0.55
CA ALA A 45 9.37 5.43 -0.74
C ALA A 45 10.76 4.80 -0.54
N LYS A 46 11.84 5.48 -0.96
CA LYS A 46 13.22 4.99 -0.76
C LYS A 46 13.76 5.17 0.66
N SER A 47 13.05 5.93 1.51
CA SER A 47 13.50 6.22 2.88
C SER A 47 13.55 4.98 3.76
N GLU A 48 14.42 5.02 4.78
CA GLU A 48 14.53 3.95 5.79
C GLU A 48 13.22 3.77 6.58
N LEU A 49 12.44 4.83 6.73
CA LEU A 49 11.15 4.80 7.41
C LEU A 49 10.13 3.96 6.64
N TYR A 50 10.11 4.08 5.32
CA TYR A 50 9.24 3.27 4.47
C TYR A 50 9.74 1.82 4.45
N LYS A 51 11.05 1.61 4.27
CA LYS A 51 11.69 0.28 4.29
C LYS A 51 11.42 -0.48 5.60
N SER A 52 11.60 0.16 6.74
CA SER A 52 11.39 -0.48 8.05
C SER A 52 9.95 -0.90 8.29
N ARG A 53 8.97 -0.12 7.81
CA ARG A 53 7.54 -0.41 8.02
C ARG A 53 6.98 -1.45 7.05
N PHE A 54 7.31 -1.35 5.77
CA PHE A 54 6.61 -2.12 4.72
C PHE A 54 7.46 -3.18 4.03
N ILE A 55 8.79 -3.13 4.19
CA ILE A 55 9.71 -4.09 3.55
C ILE A 55 10.26 -5.06 4.58
N ASN A 56 10.87 -4.54 5.65
CA ASN A 56 11.52 -5.39 6.66
C ASN A 56 10.52 -6.17 7.53
N ASN A 57 9.32 -5.61 7.71
CA ASN A 57 8.30 -6.15 8.61
C ASN A 57 7.21 -6.98 7.89
N CYS A 58 7.24 -7.01 6.55
CA CYS A 58 6.20 -7.66 5.74
C CYS A 58 6.81 -8.74 4.84
N PRO A 59 6.06 -9.80 4.53
CA PRO A 59 6.43 -10.75 3.49
C PRO A 59 6.40 -10.07 2.12
N ARG A 60 7.22 -10.56 1.19
CA ARG A 60 7.44 -9.97 -0.14
C ARG A 60 6.14 -9.62 -0.88
N TYR A 61 5.20 -10.56 -0.96
CA TYR A 61 3.91 -10.34 -1.64
C TYR A 61 3.10 -9.19 -1.01
N ARG A 62 3.11 -9.07 0.33
CA ARG A 62 2.44 -7.96 1.03
C ARG A 62 3.11 -6.62 0.72
N SER A 63 4.44 -6.60 0.64
CA SER A 63 5.19 -5.39 0.28
C SER A 63 4.81 -4.90 -1.12
N HIS A 64 4.72 -5.80 -2.10
CA HIS A 64 4.27 -5.43 -3.46
C HIS A 64 2.82 -4.93 -3.47
N GLU A 65 1.89 -5.63 -2.79
CA GLU A 65 0.50 -5.17 -2.65
C GLU A 65 0.44 -3.73 -2.10
N LEU A 66 1.22 -3.45 -1.06
CA LEU A 66 1.29 -2.12 -0.44
C LEU A 66 1.93 -1.08 -1.37
N ASN A 67 2.98 -1.43 -2.12
CA ASN A 67 3.59 -0.53 -3.10
C ASN A 67 2.57 -0.11 -4.18
N PHE A 68 1.79 -1.06 -4.73
CA PHE A 68 0.70 -0.77 -5.66
C PHE A 68 -0.33 0.18 -5.05
N LYS A 69 -0.71 -0.04 -3.79
CA LYS A 69 -1.65 0.82 -3.07
C LYS A 69 -1.10 2.24 -2.83
N HIS A 70 0.13 2.36 -2.35
CA HIS A 70 0.73 3.64 -1.94
C HIS A 70 1.14 4.51 -3.13
N LEU A 71 1.75 3.89 -4.15
CA LEU A 71 2.34 4.60 -5.28
C LEU A 71 1.37 4.76 -6.45
N LEU A 72 0.63 3.70 -6.81
CA LEU A 72 -0.28 3.68 -7.96
C LEU A 72 -1.76 3.85 -7.58
N GLY A 73 -2.10 3.75 -6.29
CA GLY A 73 -3.47 3.93 -5.81
C GLY A 73 -4.44 2.82 -6.26
N ARG A 74 -3.94 1.63 -6.61
CA ARG A 74 -4.74 0.49 -7.07
C ARG A 74 -4.23 -0.82 -6.46
N ALA A 75 -5.00 -1.89 -6.65
CA ALA A 75 -4.51 -3.25 -6.43
C ALA A 75 -3.84 -3.80 -7.70
N PRO A 76 -2.94 -4.79 -7.58
CA PRO A 76 -2.45 -5.53 -8.74
C PRO A 76 -3.60 -6.24 -9.46
N ASP A 77 -3.58 -6.21 -10.79
CA ASP A 77 -4.62 -6.77 -11.64
C ASP A 77 -4.42 -8.27 -11.90
N SER A 78 -3.16 -8.71 -11.83
CA SER A 78 -2.77 -10.10 -12.09
C SER A 78 -1.57 -10.52 -11.24
N TYR A 79 -1.39 -11.84 -11.10
CA TYR A 79 -0.19 -12.40 -10.48
C TYR A 79 1.09 -12.05 -11.27
N GLN A 80 0.99 -11.88 -12.59
CA GLN A 80 2.13 -11.56 -13.45
C GLN A 80 2.76 -10.21 -13.09
N GLU A 81 1.95 -9.18 -12.77
CA GLU A 81 2.46 -7.88 -12.31
C GLU A 81 3.29 -8.05 -11.03
N THR A 82 2.80 -8.83 -10.07
CA THR A 82 3.52 -9.04 -8.81
C THR A 82 4.79 -9.87 -9.02
N SER A 83 4.76 -10.84 -9.93
CA SER A 83 5.94 -11.64 -10.29
C SER A 83 7.01 -10.80 -10.98
N TYR A 84 6.62 -9.89 -11.87
CA TYR A 84 7.51 -8.94 -12.55
C TYR A 84 8.30 -8.08 -11.55
N HIS A 85 7.61 -7.49 -10.57
CA HIS A 85 8.27 -6.71 -9.51
C HIS A 85 9.17 -7.57 -8.62
N SER A 86 8.79 -8.82 -8.33
CA SER A 86 9.67 -9.74 -7.61
C SER A 86 10.97 -10.01 -8.38
N GLN A 87 10.91 -10.15 -9.70
CA GLN A 87 12.11 -10.37 -10.54
C GLN A 87 13.02 -9.14 -10.57
N ILE A 88 12.45 -7.92 -10.63
CA ILE A 88 13.23 -6.68 -10.53
C ILE A 88 13.91 -6.59 -9.17
N LEU A 89 13.17 -6.89 -8.10
CA LEU A 89 13.71 -6.86 -6.75
C LEU A 89 14.89 -7.83 -6.58
N ASP A 90 14.79 -9.04 -7.13
CA ASP A 90 15.86 -10.04 -7.06
C ASP A 90 17.07 -9.70 -7.96
N SER A 91 16.86 -8.99 -9.08
CA SER A 91 17.93 -8.69 -10.05
C SER A 91 18.64 -7.34 -9.83
N GLN A 92 17.89 -6.30 -9.46
CA GLN A 92 18.37 -4.91 -9.39
C GLN A 92 18.22 -4.30 -8.00
N GLY A 93 17.53 -4.99 -7.09
CA GLY A 93 17.32 -4.55 -5.72
C GLY A 93 16.12 -3.61 -5.55
N TYR A 94 15.97 -3.13 -4.31
CA TYR A 94 14.77 -2.42 -3.86
C TYR A 94 14.55 -1.06 -4.52
N GLU A 95 15.63 -0.31 -4.74
CA GLU A 95 15.51 1.06 -5.26
C GLU A 95 15.04 1.05 -6.72
N ALA A 96 15.49 0.07 -7.50
CA ALA A 96 15.04 -0.16 -8.86
C ALA A 96 13.57 -0.63 -8.91
N ASP A 97 13.14 -1.46 -7.95
CA ASP A 97 11.72 -1.84 -7.84
C ASP A 97 10.84 -0.61 -7.62
N ILE A 98 11.20 0.28 -6.69
CA ILE A 98 10.46 1.53 -6.46
C ILE A 98 10.45 2.44 -7.70
N ASP A 99 11.58 2.58 -8.39
CA ASP A 99 11.64 3.38 -9.61
C ASP A 99 10.76 2.80 -10.71
N SER A 100 10.66 1.46 -10.81
CA SER A 100 9.80 0.80 -11.80
C SER A 100 8.32 1.19 -11.67
N TYR A 101 7.82 1.44 -10.45
CA TYR A 101 6.46 1.92 -10.22
C TYR A 101 6.30 3.39 -10.63
N ILE A 102 7.25 4.25 -10.27
CA ILE A 102 7.14 5.71 -10.42
C ILE A 102 7.42 6.17 -11.85
N ASP A 103 8.33 5.48 -12.54
CA ASP A 103 8.71 5.80 -13.92
C ASP A 103 7.78 5.17 -14.97
N SER A 104 6.84 4.33 -14.52
CA SER A 104 5.79 3.73 -15.35
C SER A 104 4.95 4.79 -16.08
N GLU A 105 4.50 4.45 -17.29
CA GLU A 105 3.57 5.30 -18.04
C GLU A 105 2.24 5.49 -17.30
N GLU A 106 1.79 4.47 -16.57
CA GLU A 106 0.59 4.50 -15.75
C GLU A 106 0.66 5.61 -14.68
N TYR A 107 1.77 5.73 -13.96
CA TYR A 107 1.96 6.80 -12.98
C TYR A 107 1.94 8.18 -13.65
N LYS A 108 2.64 8.32 -14.78
CA LYS A 108 2.73 9.59 -15.52
C LYS A 108 1.37 10.03 -16.07
N GLN A 109 0.58 9.10 -16.60
CA GLN A 109 -0.76 9.40 -17.13
C GLN A 109 -1.77 9.72 -16.02
N ALA A 110 -1.70 9.05 -14.88
CA ALA A 110 -2.65 9.23 -13.78
C ALA A 110 -2.38 10.49 -12.93
N PHE A 111 -1.10 10.76 -12.63
CA PHE A 111 -0.70 11.81 -11.67
C PHE A 111 0.25 12.85 -12.28
N GLY A 112 1.04 12.48 -13.30
CA GLY A 112 2.10 13.34 -13.82
C GLY A 112 3.15 13.67 -12.74
N ASP A 113 3.69 14.88 -12.77
CA ASP A 113 4.83 15.25 -11.92
C ASP A 113 4.43 15.98 -10.63
N ASN A 114 3.28 16.65 -10.61
CA ASN A 114 2.90 17.61 -9.56
C ASN A 114 1.61 17.27 -8.82
N ILE A 115 0.99 16.12 -9.09
CA ILE A 115 -0.23 15.67 -8.40
C ILE A 115 0.15 14.64 -7.34
N VAL A 116 -0.47 14.75 -6.16
CA VAL A 116 -0.34 13.77 -5.08
C VAL A 116 -1.05 12.48 -5.53
N PRO A 117 -0.41 11.31 -5.44
CA PRO A 117 -1.07 10.05 -5.75
C PRO A 117 -2.36 9.89 -4.95
N TYR A 118 -3.39 9.40 -5.61
CA TYR A 118 -4.69 9.17 -5.00
C TYR A 118 -5.22 7.80 -5.43
N TYR A 119 -6.14 7.26 -4.64
CA TYR A 119 -6.73 5.96 -4.97
C TYR A 119 -7.57 6.05 -6.24
N GLN A 120 -7.33 5.14 -7.18
CA GLN A 120 -8.04 5.06 -8.46
C GLN A 120 -8.60 3.67 -8.74
N GLY A 121 -8.22 2.65 -7.96
CA GLY A 121 -8.66 1.26 -8.14
C GLY A 121 -10.17 1.03 -7.97
N TYR A 122 -10.94 2.03 -7.51
CA TYR A 122 -12.40 1.97 -7.45
C TYR A 122 -13.10 2.45 -8.74
N LYS A 123 -12.36 2.96 -9.72
CA LYS A 123 -12.92 3.35 -11.02
C LYS A 123 -12.73 2.19 -11.99
N SER A 124 -13.77 1.87 -12.76
CA SER A 124 -13.62 1.00 -13.91
C SER A 124 -12.75 1.72 -14.96
N GLN A 125 -11.71 1.04 -15.43
CA GLN A 125 -10.81 1.54 -16.46
C GLN A 125 -10.83 0.57 -17.64
N THR A 126 -10.84 1.10 -18.87
CA THR A 126 -10.80 0.27 -20.07
C THR A 126 -9.48 -0.49 -20.16
N GLY A 127 -9.54 -1.81 -20.38
CA GLY A 127 -8.35 -2.66 -20.49
C GLY A 127 -7.80 -3.18 -19.15
N LYS A 128 -8.43 -2.85 -18.03
CA LYS A 128 -8.05 -3.34 -16.69
C LYS A 128 -8.99 -4.46 -16.22
N SER A 129 -8.45 -5.40 -15.45
CA SER A 129 -9.23 -6.53 -14.93
C SER A 129 -10.17 -6.08 -13.82
N LEU A 130 -11.37 -6.65 -13.77
CA LEU A 130 -12.29 -6.45 -12.64
C LEU A 130 -11.72 -7.01 -11.33
N LEU A 131 -10.75 -7.94 -11.42
CA LEU A 131 -10.06 -8.49 -10.25
C LEU A 131 -9.40 -7.37 -9.43
N GLY A 132 -8.69 -6.44 -10.08
CA GLY A 132 -8.06 -5.30 -9.42
C GLY A 132 -9.06 -4.41 -8.69
N TYR A 133 -10.25 -4.20 -9.27
CA TYR A 133 -11.35 -3.48 -8.63
C TYR A 133 -11.84 -4.19 -7.36
N THR A 134 -12.14 -5.49 -7.44
CA THR A 134 -12.61 -6.25 -6.27
C THR A 134 -11.57 -6.33 -5.16
N ASN A 135 -10.30 -6.53 -5.53
CA ASN A 135 -9.16 -6.60 -4.61
C ASN A 135 -8.85 -5.25 -3.96
N MET A 136 -9.19 -4.14 -4.61
CA MET A 136 -8.99 -2.80 -4.03
C MET A 136 -9.81 -2.61 -2.74
N PHE A 137 -11.03 -3.13 -2.69
CA PHE A 137 -11.87 -3.03 -1.48
C PHE A 137 -11.35 -3.87 -0.30
N GLU A 138 -10.62 -4.95 -0.58
CA GLU A 138 -9.94 -5.72 0.46
C GLU A 138 -8.73 -4.96 1.03
N MET A 139 -8.04 -4.18 0.19
CA MET A 139 -6.89 -3.37 0.58
C MET A 139 -7.29 -2.06 1.26
N LEU A 140 -8.43 -1.49 0.86
CA LEU A 140 -8.99 -0.24 1.38
C LEU A 140 -10.32 -0.53 2.08
N GLU A 141 -10.21 -1.03 3.31
CA GLU A 141 -11.37 -1.31 4.15
C GLU A 141 -12.09 -0.02 4.53
N SER A 142 -11.41 0.94 5.17
CA SER A 142 -12.01 2.20 5.61
C SER A 142 -10.99 3.34 5.60
N LEU A 143 -11.47 4.58 5.64
CA LEU A 143 -10.62 5.78 5.74
C LEU A 143 -9.93 5.91 7.10
N SER A 144 -10.43 5.22 8.13
CA SER A 144 -9.90 5.25 9.51
C SER A 144 -8.90 4.14 9.77
N THR A 145 -8.70 3.22 8.83
CA THR A 145 -7.76 2.12 8.95
C THR A 145 -6.37 2.58 8.53
N SER A 146 -5.33 2.08 9.21
CA SER A 146 -3.95 2.14 8.74
C SER A 146 -3.48 0.76 8.31
N ASP A 147 -2.46 0.69 7.45
CA ASP A 147 -1.98 -0.59 6.92
C ASP A 147 -1.43 -1.56 7.98
N LYS A 148 -1.10 -1.05 9.18
CA LYS A 148 -0.72 -1.85 10.35
C LYS A 148 -1.92 -2.26 11.23
N ALA A 149 -2.96 -1.44 11.30
CA ALA A 149 -4.06 -1.60 12.26
C ALA A 149 -5.11 -2.65 11.86
N SER A 150 -5.03 -3.20 10.65
CA SER A 150 -6.00 -4.18 10.18
C SER A 150 -5.81 -5.56 10.81
N PHE A 151 -6.91 -6.29 10.95
CA PHE A 151 -7.03 -7.57 11.62
C PHE A 151 -6.13 -8.68 11.07
N GLN A 152 -5.82 -8.66 9.77
CA GLN A 152 -4.92 -9.63 9.12
C GLN A 152 -3.43 -9.37 9.35
N GLY A 153 -3.07 -8.29 10.05
CA GLY A 153 -1.70 -7.92 10.35
C GLY A 153 -0.85 -7.74 9.08
N ASN A 154 0.39 -8.20 9.13
CA ASN A 154 1.37 -8.02 8.05
C ASN A 154 1.28 -9.10 6.96
N GLN A 155 0.28 -9.97 6.94
CA GLN A 155 0.16 -11.00 5.89
C GLN A 155 -0.37 -10.42 4.58
N SER A 156 -0.03 -11.06 3.45
CA SER A 156 -0.57 -10.72 2.13
C SER A 156 -2.06 -11.02 2.04
N ARG A 157 -2.86 -10.09 1.52
CA ARG A 157 -4.33 -10.25 1.43
C ARG A 157 -4.76 -10.81 0.08
N LEU A 158 -4.07 -10.38 -0.96
CA LEU A 158 -4.47 -10.63 -2.34
C LEU A 158 -3.78 -11.83 -2.94
N GLN A 159 -2.66 -12.31 -2.37
CA GLN A 159 -1.88 -13.42 -2.92
C GLN A 159 -2.74 -14.62 -3.38
N LYS A 160 -3.70 -15.08 -2.56
CA LYS A 160 -4.59 -16.20 -2.92
C LYS A 160 -5.51 -15.87 -4.10
N SER A 161 -6.10 -14.67 -4.09
CA SER A 161 -6.99 -14.15 -5.13
C SER A 161 -6.25 -14.00 -6.46
N LEU A 162 -5.04 -13.42 -6.42
CA LEU A 162 -4.20 -13.21 -7.60
C LEU A 162 -3.73 -14.52 -8.23
N MET A 163 -3.32 -15.49 -7.40
CA MET A 163 -2.85 -16.80 -7.89
C MET A 163 -3.99 -17.62 -8.50
N SER A 164 -5.18 -17.60 -7.89
CA SER A 164 -6.35 -18.33 -8.40
C SER A 164 -7.15 -17.56 -9.45
N ASN A 165 -6.78 -16.30 -9.72
CA ASN A 165 -7.52 -15.36 -10.57
C ASN A 165 -9.03 -15.32 -10.23
N ASN A 166 -9.34 -15.40 -8.94
CA ASN A 166 -10.70 -15.49 -8.44
C ASN A 166 -11.00 -14.30 -7.52
N PRO A 167 -12.00 -13.45 -7.85
CA PRO A 167 -12.28 -12.24 -7.07
C PRO A 167 -12.71 -12.54 -5.64
N ILE A 168 -12.33 -11.63 -4.74
CA ILE A 168 -12.74 -11.65 -3.33
C ILE A 168 -14.18 -11.11 -3.24
N ASN A 169 -14.95 -11.67 -2.30
CA ASN A 169 -16.28 -11.19 -2.00
C ASN A 169 -16.21 -9.83 -1.28
N ILE A 170 -16.74 -8.77 -1.92
CA ILE A 170 -16.74 -7.41 -1.35
C ILE A 170 -17.73 -7.36 -0.19
N GLN A 171 -17.22 -7.23 1.04
CA GLN A 171 -18.05 -7.01 2.22
C GLN A 171 -18.17 -5.51 2.50
N PRO A 172 -19.38 -4.99 2.73
CA PRO A 172 -19.52 -3.63 3.24
C PRO A 172 -18.86 -3.53 4.61
N VAL A 173 -18.21 -2.40 4.90
CA VAL A 173 -17.68 -2.12 6.24
C VAL A 173 -18.85 -2.10 7.20
N ASN A 174 -18.93 -3.13 8.04
CA ASN A 174 -20.01 -3.26 8.99
C ASN A 174 -19.73 -2.30 10.16
N VAL A 175 -20.55 -1.25 10.30
CA VAL A 175 -20.49 -0.29 11.42
C VAL A 175 -20.69 -1.01 12.77
N ASN A 176 -21.26 -2.22 12.75
CA ASN A 176 -21.57 -3.05 13.91
C ASN A 176 -20.65 -4.27 14.05
N GLN A 177 -19.39 -4.22 13.62
CA GLN A 177 -18.46 -5.28 14.02
C GLN A 177 -18.35 -5.29 15.55
N PRO A 178 -18.62 -6.41 16.23
CA PRO A 178 -18.44 -6.47 17.67
C PRO A 178 -16.97 -6.18 17.95
N VAL A 179 -16.71 -5.26 18.89
CA VAL A 179 -15.40 -5.14 19.52
C VAL A 179 -14.99 -6.56 19.90
N ILE A 180 -13.91 -7.06 19.29
CA ILE A 180 -13.48 -8.42 19.56
C ILE A 180 -12.94 -8.39 20.98
N ASP A 181 -13.75 -8.85 21.92
CA ASP A 181 -13.35 -9.00 23.32
C ASP A 181 -12.05 -9.81 23.35
N PRO A 182 -10.92 -9.23 23.81
CA PRO A 182 -9.62 -9.91 23.75
C PRO A 182 -9.66 -11.23 24.52
N VAL A 183 -10.49 -11.31 25.56
CA VAL A 183 -10.74 -12.51 26.37
C VAL A 183 -11.36 -13.65 25.55
N LYS A 184 -12.25 -13.33 24.60
CA LYS A 184 -12.95 -14.32 23.77
C LYS A 184 -12.01 -14.92 22.72
N LEU A 185 -11.10 -14.10 22.20
CA LEU A 185 -10.03 -14.54 21.28
C LEU A 185 -9.00 -15.43 22.00
N ILE A 186 -8.56 -15.04 23.20
CA ILE A 186 -7.62 -15.82 24.03
C ILE A 186 -8.22 -17.17 24.40
N ARG A 187 -9.51 -17.23 24.78
CA ARG A 187 -10.19 -18.50 25.07
C ARG A 187 -10.32 -19.41 23.85
N LYS A 188 -10.55 -18.86 22.65
CA LYS A 188 -10.60 -19.63 21.40
C LYS A 188 -9.23 -20.19 21.04
N ALA A 189 -8.17 -19.40 21.22
CA ALA A 189 -6.79 -19.82 20.99
C ALA A 189 -6.32 -20.89 22.00
N LEU A 190 -6.72 -20.78 23.28
CA LEU A 190 -6.40 -21.78 24.31
C LEU A 190 -7.14 -23.10 24.09
N LYS A 191 -8.40 -23.08 23.66
CA LYS A 191 -9.16 -24.31 23.34
C LYS A 191 -8.53 -25.13 22.22
N LEU A 192 -7.85 -24.49 21.27
CA LEU A 192 -7.15 -25.14 20.16
C LEU A 192 -5.80 -25.76 20.55
N ARG A 193 -5.29 -25.50 21.76
CA ARG A 193 -4.02 -26.07 22.26
C ARG A 193 -4.20 -27.27 23.21
N PHE A 194 -5.44 -27.64 23.54
CA PHE A 194 -5.76 -28.74 24.47
C PHE A 194 -6.51 -29.91 23.81
N ILE A 195 -6.37 -30.06 22.48
CA ILE A 195 -6.79 -31.24 21.70
C ILE A 195 -5.57 -31.68 20.90
#